data_AF-A0A925DFT5-F1
#
_entry.id   AF-A0A925DFT5-F1
#
_cell.length_a   1.000
_cell.length_b   1.000
_cell.length_c   1.000
_cell.angle_alpha   90.00
_cell.angle_beta   90.00
_cell.angle_gamma   90.00
#
_symmetry.space_group_name_H-M   'P 1'
#
loop_
_entity.id
_entity.type
_entity.pdbx_description
1 polymer ?
#
loop_
_entity_poly.entity_id
_entity_poly.type
_entity_poly.pdbx_seq_one_letter_code
_entity_poly.pdbx_strand_id
1 'polypeptide(L)' 'MTAAARFDDWMKTVQAGVEEDLGGYLPPESALPHKLHAAMRYALLGGGKRVRPLLVYAAGAL' A
#
# COMPACT_ATOMS: atom_id res chain seq x y z
N MET A 1 24.26 1.50 -11.46
CA MET A 1 22.96 0.94 -11.02
C MET A 1 22.15 0.59 -12.26
N THR A 2 21.66 -0.64 -12.40
CA THR A 2 20.93 -1.07 -13.61
C THR A 2 19.52 -0.49 -13.64
N ALA A 3 18.88 -0.46 -14.81
CA ALA A 3 17.49 -0.04 -14.92
C ALA A 3 16.55 -0.92 -14.08
N ALA A 4 16.81 -2.24 -14.03
CA ALA A 4 16.07 -3.18 -13.20
C ALA A 4 16.19 -2.85 -11.70
N ALA A 5 17.41 -2.58 -11.21
CA ALA A 5 17.61 -2.22 -9.80
C ALA A 5 16.88 -0.92 -9.43
N ARG A 6 16.90 0.09 -10.30
CA ARG A 6 16.15 1.34 -10.11
C ARG A 6 14.64 1.12 -10.06
N PHE A 7 14.13 0.22 -10.91
CA PHE A 7 12.72 -0.13 -10.92
C PHE A 7 12.30 -0.87 -9.63
N ASP A 8 13.12 -1.82 -9.17
CA ASP A 8 12.86 -2.56 -7.94
C ASP A 8 12.86 -1.64 -6.71
N ASP A 9 13.79 -0.69 -6.64
CA ASP A 9 13.86 0.28 -5.55
C ASP A 9 12.65 1.22 -5.57
N TRP A 10 12.29 1.75 -6.75
CA TRP A 10 11.08 2.57 -6.90
C TRP A 10 9.81 1.81 -6.50
N MET A 11 9.69 0.54 -6.92
CA MET A 11 8.54 -0.30 -6.60
C MET A 11 8.41 -0.48 -5.08
N LYS A 12 9.51 -0.73 -4.38
CA LYS A 12 9.51 -0.84 -2.91
C LYS A 12 9.11 0.46 -2.24
N THR A 13 9.60 1.61 -2.72
CA THR A 13 9.22 2.92 -2.19
C THR A 13 7.72 3.18 -2.34
N VAL A 14 7.16 2.94 -3.53
CA VAL A 14 5.72 3.13 -3.78
C VAL A 14 4.89 2.14 -2.95
N GLN A 15 5.30 0.87 -2.87
CA GLN A 15 4.61 -0.13 -2.06
C GLN A 15 4.58 0.26 -0.57
N ALA A 16 5.71 0.71 -0.02
CA ALA A 16 5.80 1.12 1.38
C ALA A 16 4.91 2.33 1.68
N GLY A 17 4.96 3.37 0.85
CA GLY A 17 4.12 4.56 1.02
C GLY A 17 2.63 4.23 0.92
N VAL A 18 2.24 3.37 -0.02
CA VAL A 18 0.85 2.94 -0.16
C VAL A 18 0.36 2.14 1.05
N GLU A 19 1.19 1.28 1.65
CA GLU A 19 0.81 0.57 2.88
C GLU A 19 0.56 1.53 4.04
N GLU A 20 1.42 2.55 4.19
CA GLU A 20 1.29 3.58 5.21
C GLU A 20 -0.01 4.39 5.00
N ASP A 21 -0.26 4.87 3.79
CA ASP A 21 -1.45 5.61 3.43
C ASP A 21 -2.73 4.80 3.68
N LEU A 22 -2.79 3.56 3.19
CA LEU A 22 -3.94 2.67 3.41
C LEU A 22 -4.17 2.42 4.91
N GLY A 23 -3.09 2.30 5.69
CA GLY A 23 -3.15 2.15 7.14
C GLY A 23 -3.78 3.35 7.84
N GLY A 24 -3.50 4.56 7.35
CA GLY A 24 -4.04 5.83 7.84
C GLY A 24 -5.50 6.09 7.43
N TYR A 25 -5.94 5.60 6.25
CA TYR A 25 -7.33 5.73 5.80
C TYR A 25 -8.30 4.75 6.46
N LEU A 26 -7.79 3.64 7.03
CA LEU A 26 -8.63 2.68 7.74
C LEU A 26 -8.87 3.11 9.20
N PRO A 27 -10.10 2.94 9.72
CA PRO A 27 -10.33 3.08 11.16
C PRO A 27 -9.38 2.20 11.99
N PRO A 28 -9.02 2.61 13.21
CA PRO A 28 -8.24 1.75 14.09
C PRO A 28 -9.09 0.54 14.50
N GLU A 29 -8.44 -0.60 14.72
CA GLU A 29 -9.13 -1.84 15.14
C GLU A 29 -9.84 -1.71 16.49
N SER A 30 -9.41 -0.76 17.32
CA SER A 30 -10.01 -0.39 18.61
C SER A 30 -11.24 0.50 18.49
N ALA A 31 -11.62 0.95 17.28
CA ALA A 31 -12.86 1.69 17.07
C ALA A 31 -14.03 0.72 16.82
N LEU A 32 -15.18 0.99 17.44
CA LEU A 32 -16.40 0.23 17.17
C LEU A 32 -16.87 0.46 15.73
N PRO A 33 -17.30 -0.59 14.99
CA PRO A 33 -17.35 -2.01 15.38
C PRO A 33 -16.00 -2.74 15.19
N HIS A 34 -15.39 -3.20 16.29
CA HIS A 34 -14.03 -3.75 16.32
C HIS A 34 -13.79 -4.88 15.30
N LYS A 35 -14.68 -5.88 15.25
CA LYS A 35 -14.50 -7.07 14.39
C LYS A 35 -14.46 -6.70 12.90
N LEU A 36 -15.28 -5.74 12.48
CA LEU A 36 -15.31 -5.29 11.10
C LEU A 36 -14.02 -4.55 10.75
N HIS A 37 -13.58 -3.61 11.59
CA HIS A 37 -12.36 -2.86 11.34
C HIS A 37 -11.12 -3.75 11.34
N ALA A 38 -11.03 -4.71 12.27
CA ALA A 38 -9.96 -5.71 12.27
C ALA A 38 -9.96 -6.54 10.96
N ALA A 39 -11.13 -6.98 10.49
CA ALA A 39 -11.24 -7.73 9.23
C ALA A 39 -10.85 -6.88 8.00
N MET A 40 -11.23 -5.60 7.97
CA MET A 40 -10.84 -4.66 6.91
C MET A 40 -9.33 -4.45 6.88
N ARG A 41 -8.72 -4.21 8.05
CA ARG A 41 -7.27 -4.05 8.18
C ARG A 41 -6.54 -5.32 7.76
N TYR A 42 -7.01 -6.50 8.17
CA TYR A 42 -6.45 -7.78 7.74
C TYR A 42 -6.54 -8.02 6.23
N ALA A 43 -7.67 -7.66 5.61
CA ALA A 43 -7.87 -7.87 4.18
C ALA A 43 -7.05 -6.89 3.32
N LEU A 44 -6.86 -5.66 3.80
CA LEU A 44 -6.24 -4.59 3.01
C LEU A 44 -4.74 -4.43 3.28
N LEU A 45 -4.29 -4.60 4.53
CA LEU A 45 -2.91 -4.42 4.99
C LEU A 45 -2.20 -5.76 5.14
N GLY A 46 -0.87 -5.76 5.19
CA GLY A 46 -0.07 -6.99 5.32
C GLY A 46 0.51 -7.49 4.00
N GLY A 47 0.57 -6.61 2.99
CA GLY A 47 1.32 -6.84 1.77
C GLY A 47 0.48 -7.15 0.53
N GLY A 48 1.14 -7.72 -0.47
CA GLY A 48 0.62 -7.90 -1.82
C GLY A 48 1.43 -7.07 -2.82
N LYS A 49 1.27 -7.36 -4.12
CA LYS A 49 2.12 -6.76 -5.17
C LYS A 49 1.83 -5.28 -5.41
N ARG A 50 0.68 -4.77 -4.96
CA ARG A 50 0.21 -3.39 -5.17
C ARG A 50 0.34 -2.90 -6.63
N VAL A 51 0.05 -3.79 -7.59
CA VAL A 51 0.19 -3.50 -9.04
C VAL A 51 -0.64 -2.29 -9.47
N ARG A 52 -1.88 -2.16 -8.96
CA ARG A 52 -2.76 -1.03 -9.31
C ARG A 52 -2.18 0.30 -8.82
N PRO A 53 -1.78 0.47 -7.53
CA PRO A 53 -1.04 1.65 -7.10
C PRO A 53 0.21 1.95 -7.92
N LEU A 54 1.05 0.95 -8.22
CA LEU A 54 2.26 1.15 -9.03
C LEU A 54 1.94 1.76 -10.40
N LEU A 55 0.89 1.28 -11.07
CA LEU A 55 0.44 1.84 -12.35
C LEU A 55 -0.05 3.28 -12.22
N VAL A 56 -0.79 3.61 -11.15
CA VAL A 56 -1.29 4.97 -10.90
C VAL A 56 -0.12 5.94 -10.66
N TYR A 57 0.84 5.58 -9.81
CA TYR A 57 2.02 6.43 -9.55
C TYR A 57 2.89 6.59 -10.79
N ALA A 58 3.10 5.52 -11.56
CA ALA A 58 3.85 5.61 -12.80
C ALA A 58 3.17 6.53 -13.82
N ALA A 59 1.85 6.45 -13.97
CA ALA A 59 1.09 7.31 -14.87
C ALA A 59 1.12 8.78 -14.45
N GLY A 60 1.07 9.07 -13.14
CA GLY A 60 1.14 10.43 -12.60
C GLY A 60 2.54 11.07 -12.62
N ALA A 61 3.59 10.29 -12.89
CA ALA A 61 4.96 10.78 -13.01
C ALA A 61 5.35 11.15 -14.46
N LEU A 62 4.45 10.94 -15.43
CA LEU A 62 4.58 11.35 -16.83
C LEU A 62 4.14 12.81 -17.03
#